data_AF-A0A212J3G6-F1
#
_entry.id   AF-A0A212J3G6-F1
#
_cell.length_a   1.000
_cell.length_b   1.000
_cell.length_c   1.000
_cell.angle_alpha   90.00
_cell.angle_beta   90.00
_cell.angle_gamma   90.00
#
_symmetry.space_group_name_H-M   'P 1'
#
loop_
_entity.id
_entity.type
_entity.pdbx_description
1 polymer ?
#
loop_
_entity_poly.entity_id
_entity_poly.type
_entity_poly.pdbx_seq_one_letter_code
_entity_poly.pdbx_strand_id
1 'polypeptide(L)'
;MKKLLYLLYISTFCVLYSCSDNDNTETITYKIHEPVFMNATTFRNSIKVSITPEEITQKGKICFYEGYLYISEPDKGIHIIDNRTPSTPKNVGYIELMGNADLSIRNNMLYADSYIDLVWFDISNPAQPELKGRLENVFEKALPPMEDFQFGYDYAMCYPNNENNDIIVGWTLVERTETVKRNPGWCYDYAYMENSSSGNSASGLNGSMSRFGLYQGYLYTVINNSMSIFNLSGDKPVKAADNIYIGGNVETIFSYKDNLFMGTPTGMLIYSVKDPLKPDYQSSLQHVYGCDPVVVENDLAYVTIHSGNMCGQNANELFIVDVSDVKKPKQIVSYTMASPKGLGIDNGTLFLCDDGLKVYKSDDPQKLISNQLAHHKGMSGYDVIPYGNTLMMIAEDGLYQYDYSDLQNIRQISVLNIGK
;
A
#
# COMPACT_ATOMS: atom_id res chain seq x y z
N MET A 1 -67.96 31.56 -61.77
CA MET A 1 -68.95 31.12 -60.74
C MET A 1 -69.20 29.64 -60.96
N LYS A 2 -69.27 28.74 -59.96
CA LYS A 2 -69.25 28.90 -58.50
C LYS A 2 -68.19 28.00 -57.84
N LYS A 3 -67.74 28.47 -56.68
CA LYS A 3 -67.20 27.73 -55.52
C LYS A 3 -67.69 26.27 -55.39
N LEU A 4 -66.79 25.28 -55.44
CA LEU A 4 -66.67 24.16 -54.47
C LEU A 4 -65.47 23.25 -54.79
N LEU A 5 -64.25 23.60 -54.33
CA LEU A 5 -63.10 22.65 -54.34
C LEU A 5 -62.00 23.00 -53.30
N TYR A 6 -62.36 23.73 -52.25
CA TYR A 6 -61.49 24.06 -51.11
C TYR A 6 -61.93 23.27 -49.87
N LEU A 7 -61.90 21.93 -49.97
CA LEU A 7 -62.33 21.03 -48.89
C LEU A 7 -61.61 19.67 -48.93
N LEU A 8 -60.37 19.67 -49.42
CA LEU A 8 -59.52 18.47 -49.54
C LEU A 8 -58.03 18.79 -49.24
N TYR A 9 -57.79 19.78 -48.38
CA TYR A 9 -56.45 20.24 -47.95
C TYR A 9 -56.34 20.49 -46.44
N ILE A 10 -57.33 20.04 -45.64
CA ILE A 10 -57.33 20.14 -44.16
C ILE A 10 -57.71 18.78 -43.55
N SER A 11 -57.03 17.72 -43.98
CA SER A 11 -57.20 16.35 -43.43
C SER A 11 -55.91 15.52 -43.44
N THR A 12 -54.76 16.12 -43.74
CA THR A 12 -53.51 15.39 -44.05
C THR A 12 -52.30 15.96 -43.29
N PHE A 13 -52.53 16.52 -42.10
CA PHE A 13 -51.48 17.16 -41.29
C PHE A 13 -51.58 16.88 -39.77
N CYS A 14 -52.27 15.79 -39.39
CA CYS A 14 -52.56 15.49 -37.97
C CYS A 14 -52.21 14.04 -37.53
N VAL A 15 -51.64 13.20 -38.41
CA VAL A 15 -51.30 11.80 -38.08
C VAL A 15 -49.94 11.39 -38.68
N LEU A 16 -48.87 12.08 -38.27
CA LEU A 16 -47.50 11.52 -38.22
C LEU A 16 -46.61 12.20 -37.16
N TYR A 17 -47.19 12.80 -36.12
CA TYR A 17 -46.47 12.93 -34.84
C TYR A 17 -46.56 11.60 -34.09
N SER A 18 -45.91 10.58 -34.66
CA SER A 18 -45.41 9.49 -33.83
C SER A 18 -44.22 10.08 -33.07
N CYS A 19 -44.41 10.40 -31.80
CA CYS A 19 -43.30 10.22 -30.87
C CYS A 19 -42.96 8.74 -30.93
N SER A 20 -41.93 8.37 -31.69
CA SER A 20 -41.18 7.20 -31.30
C SER A 20 -40.59 7.54 -29.94
N ASP A 21 -40.90 6.71 -28.94
CA ASP A 21 -40.09 6.66 -27.75
C ASP A 21 -38.73 6.12 -28.19
N ASN A 22 -37.87 7.04 -28.64
CA ASN A 22 -36.45 6.84 -28.83
C ASN A 22 -35.83 6.71 -27.43
N ASP A 23 -36.17 5.59 -26.77
CA ASP A 23 -35.30 4.96 -25.82
C ASP A 23 -33.97 4.74 -26.54
N ASN A 24 -33.03 5.64 -26.27
CA ASN A 24 -31.68 5.61 -26.85
C ASN A 24 -30.88 4.51 -26.15
N THR A 25 -31.37 3.29 -26.28
CA THR A 25 -30.77 2.03 -25.82
C THR A 25 -29.79 1.55 -26.86
N GLU A 26 -28.51 1.50 -26.50
CA GLU A 26 -27.45 0.93 -27.33
C GLU A 26 -27.01 -0.39 -26.68
N THR A 27 -26.99 -1.47 -27.44
CA THR A 27 -26.42 -2.74 -26.96
C THR A 27 -24.91 -2.66 -27.14
N ILE A 28 -24.19 -2.53 -26.02
CA ILE A 28 -22.74 -2.46 -25.97
C ILE A 28 -22.16 -3.78 -25.49
N THR A 29 -21.03 -4.18 -26.08
CA THR A 29 -20.20 -5.30 -25.60
C THR A 29 -18.90 -4.72 -25.06
N TYR A 30 -18.55 -5.09 -23.83
CA TYR A 30 -17.35 -4.60 -23.14
C TYR A 30 -16.80 -5.64 -22.18
N LYS A 31 -15.56 -5.46 -21.74
CA LYS A 31 -14.95 -6.30 -20.70
C LYS A 31 -14.92 -5.60 -19.36
N ILE A 32 -15.08 -6.39 -18.30
CA ILE A 32 -15.17 -5.93 -16.91
C ILE A 32 -14.67 -7.05 -15.98
N HIS A 33 -14.07 -6.67 -14.86
CA HIS A 33 -13.68 -7.60 -13.80
C HIS A 33 -14.85 -7.89 -12.87
N GLU A 34 -15.27 -9.14 -12.77
CA GLU A 34 -16.22 -9.61 -11.77
C GLU A 34 -15.47 -10.10 -10.52
N PRO A 35 -15.94 -9.76 -9.30
CA PRO A 35 -15.33 -10.25 -8.06
C PRO A 35 -15.53 -11.76 -7.87
N VAL A 36 -14.46 -12.46 -7.50
CA VAL A 36 -14.49 -13.88 -7.13
C VAL A 36 -14.72 -13.99 -5.63
N PHE A 37 -15.80 -14.65 -5.23
CA PHE A 37 -16.19 -14.80 -3.83
C PHE A 37 -15.70 -16.12 -3.21
N MET A 38 -15.31 -16.06 -1.92
CA MET A 38 -15.12 -17.20 -1.04
C MET A 38 -15.96 -17.03 0.22
N ASN A 39 -16.61 -18.09 0.68
CA ASN A 39 -17.37 -18.00 1.93
C ASN A 39 -16.50 -17.61 3.12
N ALA A 40 -16.97 -16.66 3.94
CA ALA A 40 -16.21 -16.13 5.07
C ALA A 40 -15.75 -17.19 6.08
N THR A 41 -16.54 -18.25 6.29
CA THR A 41 -16.15 -19.37 7.17
C THR A 41 -14.97 -20.15 6.57
N THR A 42 -14.98 -20.38 5.25
CA THR A 42 -13.87 -21.03 4.54
C THR A 42 -12.62 -20.15 4.55
N PHE A 43 -12.77 -18.86 4.26
CA PHE A 43 -11.67 -17.88 4.26
C PHE A 43 -10.99 -17.77 5.63
N ARG A 44 -11.76 -17.57 6.71
CA ARG A 44 -11.19 -17.37 8.05
C ARG A 44 -10.56 -18.64 8.63
N ASN A 45 -10.98 -19.82 8.17
CA ASN A 45 -10.36 -21.10 8.49
C ASN A 45 -9.23 -21.50 7.50
N SER A 46 -8.86 -20.68 6.52
CA SER A 46 -7.82 -21.04 5.54
C SER A 46 -6.39 -20.92 6.10
N ILE A 47 -6.20 -20.17 7.19
CA ILE A 47 -4.91 -19.89 7.81
C ILE A 47 -4.21 -21.19 8.21
N LYS A 48 -2.95 -21.34 7.82
CA LYS A 48 -2.08 -22.44 8.28
C LYS A 48 -0.72 -21.91 8.69
N VAL A 49 -0.11 -22.53 9.70
CA VAL A 49 1.29 -22.28 10.08
C VAL A 49 2.09 -23.53 9.79
N SER A 50 3.18 -23.37 9.06
CA SER A 50 4.10 -24.42 8.63
C SER A 50 5.50 -24.18 9.21
N ILE A 51 6.10 -25.23 9.76
CA ILE A 51 7.54 -25.28 10.08
C ILE A 51 8.39 -25.68 8.86
N THR A 52 7.73 -26.09 7.76
CA THR A 52 8.37 -26.37 6.47
C THR A 52 8.41 -25.07 5.66
N PRO A 53 9.60 -24.62 5.23
CA PRO A 53 9.74 -23.48 4.33
C PRO A 53 9.00 -23.66 3.01
N GLU A 54 8.27 -22.62 2.59
CA GLU A 54 7.74 -22.50 1.23
C GLU A 54 8.68 -21.69 0.32
N GLU A 55 8.52 -21.86 -0.99
CA GLU A 55 9.24 -21.11 -2.02
C GLU A 55 8.63 -19.71 -2.18
N ILE A 56 9.45 -18.67 -1.98
CA ILE A 56 9.07 -17.28 -2.27
C ILE A 56 9.13 -17.09 -3.79
N THR A 57 7.99 -16.89 -4.45
CA THR A 57 7.93 -16.73 -5.92
C THR A 57 7.77 -15.29 -6.37
N GLN A 58 7.32 -14.41 -5.49
CA GLN A 58 7.14 -12.99 -5.72
C GLN A 58 7.62 -12.17 -4.52
N LYS A 59 8.22 -11.02 -4.78
CA LYS A 59 8.54 -10.01 -3.76
C LYS A 59 7.28 -9.49 -3.05
N GLY A 60 7.48 -8.91 -1.87
CA GLY A 60 6.51 -8.06 -1.21
C GLY A 60 7.15 -7.32 -0.05
N LYS A 61 6.34 -6.92 0.93
CA LYS A 61 6.79 -6.03 2.02
C LYS A 61 7.57 -6.78 3.09
N ILE A 62 8.53 -6.11 3.71
CA ILE A 62 9.43 -6.68 4.70
C ILE A 62 9.29 -6.00 6.07
N CYS A 63 9.39 -6.80 7.14
CA CYS A 63 9.51 -6.36 8.52
C CYS A 63 10.69 -7.09 9.18
N PHE A 64 11.49 -6.39 9.98
CA PHE A 64 12.60 -6.94 10.76
C PHE A 64 12.31 -6.85 12.27
N TYR A 65 12.53 -7.97 12.97
CA TYR A 65 12.37 -8.05 14.42
C TYR A 65 13.29 -9.13 15.02
N GLU A 66 14.06 -8.78 16.05
CA GLU A 66 14.90 -9.71 16.84
C GLU A 66 15.78 -10.68 16.03
N GLY A 67 16.32 -10.21 14.89
CA GLY A 67 17.16 -11.02 14.01
C GLY A 67 16.41 -11.88 12.99
N TYR A 68 15.10 -11.71 12.87
CA TYR A 68 14.25 -12.37 11.86
C TYR A 68 13.69 -11.35 10.88
N LEU A 69 13.59 -11.75 9.60
CA LEU A 69 12.83 -11.04 8.57
C LEU A 69 11.51 -11.77 8.31
N TYR A 70 10.45 -10.98 8.18
CA TYR A 70 9.11 -11.44 7.84
C TYR A 70 8.75 -10.82 6.50
N ILE A 71 8.61 -11.66 5.48
CA ILE A 71 8.39 -11.24 4.09
C ILE A 71 6.95 -11.61 3.71
N SER A 72 6.12 -10.61 3.47
CA SER A 72 4.80 -10.80 2.86
C SER A 72 5.00 -11.17 1.39
N GLU A 73 4.45 -12.30 0.97
CA GLU A 73 4.23 -12.63 -0.44
C GLU A 73 2.73 -12.46 -0.74
N PRO A 74 2.36 -11.46 -1.58
CA PRO A 74 0.96 -11.16 -1.89
C PRO A 74 0.15 -12.39 -2.31
N ASP A 75 -1.11 -12.40 -1.89
CA ASP A 75 -2.11 -13.46 -2.12
C ASP A 75 -1.75 -14.86 -1.58
N LYS A 76 -0.55 -15.05 -1.01
CA LYS A 76 -0.11 -16.28 -0.34
C LYS A 76 -0.05 -16.17 1.18
N GLY A 77 0.77 -15.26 1.73
CA GLY A 77 1.07 -15.24 3.16
C GLY A 77 2.44 -14.66 3.52
N ILE A 78 3.03 -15.15 4.63
CA ILE A 78 4.24 -14.58 5.24
C ILE A 78 5.33 -15.64 5.40
N HIS A 79 6.49 -15.40 4.78
CA HIS A 79 7.70 -16.21 4.94
C HIS A 79 8.57 -15.67 6.08
N ILE A 80 9.15 -16.57 6.87
CA ILE A 80 9.90 -16.22 8.08
C ILE A 80 11.35 -16.65 7.93
N ILE A 81 12.24 -15.66 7.81
CA ILE A 81 13.66 -15.86 7.56
C ILE A 81 14.44 -15.63 8.85
N ASP A 82 15.09 -16.67 9.36
CA ASP A 82 16.15 -16.54 10.36
C ASP A 82 17.34 -15.82 9.72
N ASN A 83 17.56 -14.59 10.17
CA ASN A 83 18.58 -13.68 9.67
C ASN A 83 19.62 -13.32 10.73
N ARG A 84 19.73 -14.10 11.81
CA ARG A 84 20.71 -13.90 12.90
C ARG A 84 22.15 -14.10 12.44
N THR A 85 22.33 -14.73 11.27
CA THR A 85 23.60 -14.79 10.53
C THR A 85 23.36 -14.27 9.10
N PRO A 86 23.48 -12.95 8.83
CA PRO A 86 23.16 -12.36 7.52
C PRO A 86 23.98 -12.83 6.32
N SER A 87 25.08 -13.55 6.50
CA SER A 87 25.78 -14.22 5.40
C SER A 87 25.15 -15.56 4.98
N THR A 88 24.25 -16.12 5.80
CA THR A 88 23.54 -17.38 5.55
C THR A 88 22.09 -17.31 6.07
N PRO A 89 21.23 -16.42 5.53
CA PRO A 89 19.81 -16.38 5.89
C PRO A 89 19.10 -17.70 5.55
N LYS A 90 18.08 -18.06 6.32
CA LYS A 90 17.30 -19.29 6.11
C LYS A 90 15.82 -19.05 6.32
N ASN A 91 14.98 -19.43 5.35
CA ASN A 91 13.56 -19.62 5.64
C ASN A 91 13.41 -20.76 6.68
N VAL A 92 12.67 -20.51 7.76
CA VAL A 92 12.46 -21.42 8.91
C VAL A 92 10.99 -21.63 9.25
N GLY A 93 10.08 -21.00 8.51
CA GLY A 93 8.64 -21.11 8.75
C GLY A 93 7.82 -20.25 7.80
N TYR A 94 6.56 -20.63 7.63
CA TYR A 94 5.63 -19.96 6.72
C TYR A 94 4.22 -19.89 7.33
N ILE A 95 3.57 -18.73 7.18
CA ILE A 95 2.17 -18.52 7.54
C ILE A 95 1.39 -18.39 6.23
N GLU A 96 0.54 -19.36 5.91
CA GLU A 96 -0.45 -19.22 4.85
C GLU A 96 -1.52 -18.24 5.30
N LEU A 97 -1.58 -17.07 4.67
CA LEU A 97 -2.44 -15.96 5.06
C LEU A 97 -2.92 -15.22 3.80
N MET A 98 -4.00 -15.73 3.23
CA MET A 98 -4.62 -15.16 2.03
C MET A 98 -4.99 -13.69 2.25
N GLY A 99 -4.68 -12.87 1.24
CA GLY A 99 -4.94 -11.44 1.26
C GLY A 99 -4.04 -10.62 2.18
N ASN A 100 -2.86 -11.15 2.53
CA ASN A 100 -1.82 -10.36 3.20
C ASN A 100 -1.02 -9.53 2.19
N ALA A 101 -0.74 -8.28 2.56
CA ALA A 101 0.14 -7.36 1.87
C ALA A 101 0.97 -6.48 2.83
N ASP A 102 0.48 -6.27 4.07
CA ASP A 102 1.15 -5.50 5.11
C ASP A 102 1.24 -6.28 6.43
N LEU A 103 2.29 -5.98 7.19
CA LEU A 103 2.44 -6.45 8.56
C LEU A 103 3.20 -5.44 9.41
N SER A 104 3.12 -5.58 10.73
CA SER A 104 4.01 -4.92 11.68
C SER A 104 4.13 -5.75 12.96
N ILE A 105 5.21 -5.57 13.70
CA ILE A 105 5.54 -6.41 14.87
C ILE A 105 5.68 -5.56 16.12
N ARG A 106 5.14 -6.07 17.24
CA ARG A 106 5.19 -5.43 18.55
C ARG A 106 5.21 -6.47 19.68
N ASN A 107 6.18 -6.41 20.60
CA ASN A 107 6.21 -7.26 21.80
C ASN A 107 5.98 -8.77 21.52
N ASN A 108 6.72 -9.35 20.57
CA ASN A 108 6.53 -10.72 20.05
C ASN A 108 5.14 -11.02 19.44
N MET A 109 4.37 -10.01 19.08
CA MET A 109 3.10 -10.16 18.37
C MET A 109 3.25 -9.59 16.95
N LEU A 110 3.01 -10.43 15.95
CA LEU A 110 2.92 -10.03 14.55
C LEU A 110 1.46 -9.70 14.23
N TYR A 111 1.21 -8.53 13.66
CA TYR A 111 -0.09 -8.08 13.16
C TYR A 111 -0.04 -7.99 11.64
N ALA A 112 -1.06 -8.49 10.96
CA ALA A 112 -1.10 -8.62 9.50
C ALA A 112 -2.51 -8.37 8.96
N ASP A 113 -2.63 -7.78 7.77
CA ASP A 113 -3.89 -7.78 7.02
C ASP A 113 -4.18 -9.16 6.40
N SER A 114 -5.46 -9.44 6.21
CA SER A 114 -6.00 -10.61 5.50
C SER A 114 -7.29 -10.15 4.83
N TYR A 115 -7.14 -9.49 3.67
CA TYR A 115 -8.16 -8.68 3.00
C TYR A 115 -8.90 -7.74 3.97
N ILE A 116 -10.17 -8.01 4.29
CA ILE A 116 -11.02 -7.13 5.11
C ILE A 116 -10.80 -7.27 6.63
N ASP A 117 -9.96 -8.22 7.06
CA ASP A 117 -9.75 -8.56 8.48
C ASP A 117 -8.31 -8.26 8.94
N LEU A 118 -8.12 -7.98 10.24
CA LEU A 118 -6.81 -7.91 10.90
C LEU A 118 -6.55 -9.21 11.67
N VAL A 119 -5.37 -9.82 11.49
CA VAL A 119 -4.98 -11.10 12.12
C VAL A 119 -3.73 -10.89 12.97
N TRP A 120 -3.58 -11.64 14.08
CA TRP A 120 -2.36 -11.58 14.89
C TRP A 120 -1.84 -12.93 15.39
N PHE A 121 -0.52 -13.03 15.45
CA PHE A 121 0.23 -14.24 15.78
C PHE A 121 1.31 -13.95 16.84
N ASP A 122 1.40 -14.80 17.86
CA ASP A 122 2.52 -14.79 18.79
C ASP A 122 3.72 -15.46 18.13
N ILE A 123 4.78 -14.68 17.96
CA ILE A 123 6.04 -15.07 17.33
C ILE A 123 7.18 -15.22 18.35
N SER A 124 6.86 -15.44 19.63
CA SER A 124 7.87 -15.78 20.65
C SER A 124 8.67 -17.05 20.31
N ASN A 125 8.14 -17.89 19.42
CA ASN A 125 8.90 -18.83 18.61
C ASN A 125 8.71 -18.49 17.11
N PRO A 126 9.64 -17.75 16.47
CA PRO A 126 9.49 -17.33 15.08
C PRO A 126 9.32 -18.49 14.07
N ALA A 127 9.89 -19.67 14.34
CA ALA A 127 9.74 -20.83 13.47
C ALA A 127 8.38 -21.55 13.61
N GLN A 128 7.58 -21.21 14.63
CA GLN A 128 6.24 -21.75 14.83
C GLN A 128 5.31 -20.69 15.47
N PRO A 129 4.87 -19.68 14.70
CA PRO A 129 3.90 -18.69 15.15
C PRO A 129 2.59 -19.33 15.65
N GLU A 130 2.03 -18.80 16.74
CA GLU A 130 0.72 -19.23 17.25
C GLU A 130 -0.35 -18.20 16.86
N LEU A 131 -1.36 -18.59 16.09
CA LEU A 131 -2.51 -17.73 15.76
C LEU A 131 -3.28 -17.39 17.05
N LYS A 132 -3.23 -16.12 17.47
CA LYS A 132 -3.89 -15.64 18.69
C LYS A 132 -5.26 -15.02 18.43
N GLY A 133 -5.55 -14.57 17.21
CA GLY A 133 -6.91 -14.15 16.84
C GLY A 133 -7.03 -13.37 15.53
N ARG A 134 -8.27 -12.93 15.27
CA ARG A 134 -8.70 -12.13 14.10
C ARG A 134 -9.74 -11.10 14.56
N LEU A 135 -9.68 -9.88 14.03
CA LEU A 135 -10.74 -8.87 14.09
C LEU A 135 -11.39 -8.84 12.70
N GLU A 136 -12.69 -9.15 12.65
CA GLU A 136 -13.42 -9.29 11.39
C GLU A 136 -13.91 -7.94 10.84
N ASN A 137 -13.86 -7.80 9.52
CA ASN A 137 -14.41 -6.68 8.73
C ASN A 137 -13.90 -5.29 9.17
N VAL A 138 -12.69 -5.20 9.74
CA VAL A 138 -12.12 -3.91 10.18
C VAL A 138 -11.58 -3.06 9.04
N PHE A 139 -11.32 -3.68 7.88
CA PHE A 139 -10.89 -3.05 6.63
C PHE A 139 -11.99 -3.18 5.56
N GLU A 140 -13.20 -2.72 5.87
CA GLU A 140 -14.47 -2.87 5.12
C GLU A 140 -14.41 -2.63 3.60
N LYS A 141 -13.42 -1.87 3.11
CA LYS A 141 -13.24 -1.52 1.69
C LYS A 141 -12.00 -2.15 1.05
N ALA A 142 -11.29 -3.03 1.76
CA ALA A 142 -10.14 -3.75 1.21
C ALA A 142 -10.60 -4.71 0.12
N LEU A 143 -9.91 -4.68 -1.01
CA LEU A 143 -10.15 -5.54 -2.16
C LEU A 143 -8.83 -6.21 -2.57
N PRO A 144 -8.86 -7.41 -3.17
CA PRO A 144 -7.68 -8.04 -3.75
C PRO A 144 -7.01 -7.15 -4.81
N PRO A 145 -5.69 -7.25 -4.98
CA PRO A 145 -5.01 -6.61 -6.11
C PRO A 145 -5.59 -7.11 -7.44
N MET A 146 -5.42 -6.29 -8.48
CA MET A 146 -5.80 -6.61 -9.85
C MET A 146 -4.53 -6.55 -10.70
N GLU A 147 -4.37 -7.45 -11.66
CA GLU A 147 -3.19 -7.47 -12.54
C GLU A 147 -3.43 -6.67 -13.84
N ASP A 148 -4.64 -6.75 -14.41
CA ASP A 148 -5.01 -6.04 -15.64
C ASP A 148 -5.85 -4.79 -15.35
N PHE A 149 -5.20 -3.63 -15.27
CA PHE A 149 -5.88 -2.35 -15.08
C PHE A 149 -6.50 -1.77 -16.37
N GLN A 150 -6.50 -2.48 -17.50
CA GLN A 150 -7.16 -2.03 -18.74
C GLN A 150 -8.69 -1.97 -18.61
N PHE A 151 -9.27 -2.75 -17.69
CA PHE A 151 -10.72 -2.85 -17.49
C PHE A 151 -11.06 -2.68 -16.01
N GLY A 152 -12.03 -1.81 -15.71
CA GLY A 152 -12.54 -1.65 -14.35
C GLY A 152 -13.26 -2.91 -13.83
N TYR A 153 -13.64 -2.90 -12.56
CA TYR A 153 -14.47 -3.93 -11.94
C TYR A 153 -15.94 -3.53 -11.82
N ASP A 154 -16.82 -4.52 -11.66
CA ASP A 154 -18.21 -4.28 -11.30
C ASP A 154 -18.32 -3.88 -9.82
N TYR A 155 -18.35 -2.58 -9.57
CA TYR A 155 -18.51 -1.99 -8.24
C TYR A 155 -19.83 -2.42 -7.56
N ALA A 156 -20.91 -2.63 -8.32
CA ALA A 156 -22.20 -3.02 -7.77
C ALA A 156 -22.24 -4.49 -7.32
N MET A 157 -21.44 -5.36 -7.95
CA MET A 157 -21.15 -6.70 -7.43
C MET A 157 -20.24 -6.67 -6.20
N CYS A 158 -19.32 -5.72 -6.10
CA CYS A 158 -18.39 -5.63 -4.95
C CYS A 158 -19.08 -5.17 -3.66
N TYR A 159 -20.08 -4.29 -3.79
CA TYR A 159 -20.82 -3.72 -2.65
C TYR A 159 -22.34 -3.91 -2.86
N PRO A 160 -22.84 -5.16 -2.84
CA PRO A 160 -24.24 -5.43 -3.10
C PRO A 160 -25.14 -4.96 -1.95
N ASN A 161 -26.36 -4.51 -2.24
CA ASN A 161 -27.34 -4.08 -1.24
C ASN A 161 -28.00 -5.25 -0.47
N ASN A 162 -27.29 -6.36 -0.24
CA ASN A 162 -27.78 -7.55 0.45
C ASN A 162 -26.79 -8.03 1.52
N GLU A 163 -27.24 -8.90 2.41
CA GLU A 163 -26.45 -9.42 3.55
C GLU A 163 -25.41 -10.49 3.13
N ASN A 164 -24.83 -10.39 1.93
CA ASN A 164 -23.82 -11.32 1.47
C ASN A 164 -22.47 -11.03 2.14
N ASN A 165 -22.17 -11.79 3.18
CA ASN A 165 -20.91 -11.68 3.95
C ASN A 165 -19.75 -12.49 3.33
N ASP A 166 -19.89 -13.02 2.11
CA ASP A 166 -18.79 -13.70 1.42
C ASP A 166 -17.68 -12.71 1.00
N ILE A 167 -16.43 -13.19 1.04
CA ILE A 167 -15.22 -12.39 0.90
C ILE A 167 -14.79 -12.35 -0.55
N ILE A 168 -14.45 -11.17 -1.08
CA ILE A 168 -13.85 -11.03 -2.41
C ILE A 168 -12.38 -11.45 -2.30
N VAL A 169 -11.98 -12.50 -3.01
CA VAL A 169 -10.66 -13.13 -2.94
C VAL A 169 -9.87 -13.12 -4.26
N GLY A 170 -10.45 -12.56 -5.32
CA GLY A 170 -9.80 -12.35 -6.61
C GLY A 170 -10.74 -11.73 -7.63
N TRP A 171 -10.32 -11.71 -8.90
CA TRP A 171 -11.06 -11.12 -10.02
C TRP A 171 -11.13 -12.09 -11.20
N THR A 172 -12.22 -12.04 -11.97
CA THR A 172 -12.35 -12.73 -13.27
C THR A 172 -12.70 -11.71 -14.35
N LEU A 173 -11.86 -11.59 -15.38
CA LEU A 173 -12.16 -10.75 -16.55
C LEU A 173 -13.19 -11.45 -17.44
N VAL A 174 -14.39 -10.87 -17.53
CA VAL A 174 -15.48 -11.38 -18.38
C VAL A 174 -15.77 -10.40 -19.53
N GLU A 175 -16.43 -10.90 -20.57
CA GLU A 175 -17.03 -10.08 -21.62
C GLU A 175 -18.55 -10.05 -21.41
N ARG A 176 -19.10 -8.85 -21.17
CA ARG A 176 -20.54 -8.63 -21.03
C ARG A 176 -21.12 -7.97 -22.27
N THR A 177 -22.40 -8.21 -22.50
CA THR A 177 -23.20 -7.48 -23.50
C THR A 177 -24.47 -6.99 -22.83
N GLU A 178 -24.59 -5.67 -22.69
CA GLU A 178 -25.68 -5.01 -21.96
C GLU A 178 -26.35 -3.93 -22.82
N THR A 179 -27.65 -3.73 -22.63
CA THR A 179 -28.44 -2.73 -23.38
C THR A 179 -28.61 -1.48 -22.53
N VAL A 180 -27.71 -0.51 -22.72
CA VAL A 180 -27.61 0.69 -21.88
C VAL A 180 -28.40 1.85 -22.45
N LYS A 181 -29.18 2.56 -21.62
CA LYS A 181 -29.74 3.87 -21.99
C LYS A 181 -28.65 4.92 -21.93
N ARG A 182 -28.43 5.64 -23.03
CA ARG A 182 -27.32 6.58 -23.20
C ARG A 182 -27.47 7.87 -22.36
N ASN A 183 -27.12 7.79 -21.08
CA ASN A 183 -26.87 8.97 -20.23
C ASN A 183 -25.41 9.44 -20.39
N PRO A 184 -25.17 10.70 -20.81
CA PRO A 184 -23.80 11.22 -20.96
C PRO A 184 -23.23 11.68 -19.61
N GLY A 185 -22.21 10.97 -19.13
CA GLY A 185 -21.39 11.38 -17.99
C GLY A 185 -21.66 10.58 -16.71
N TRP A 186 -20.73 9.68 -16.39
CA TRP A 186 -20.55 9.12 -15.05
C TRP A 186 -19.06 9.29 -14.69
N CYS A 187 -18.80 9.99 -13.59
CA CYS A 187 -17.48 10.14 -12.99
C CYS A 187 -17.59 9.84 -11.49
N TYR A 188 -16.49 9.41 -10.87
CA TYR A 188 -16.45 9.02 -9.46
C TYR A 188 -16.54 10.24 -8.52
N ASP A 189 -17.10 10.04 -7.32
CA ASP A 189 -17.21 11.04 -6.24
C ASP A 189 -16.97 10.38 -4.85
N TYR A 190 -16.52 11.14 -3.84
CA TYR A 190 -16.03 10.65 -2.54
C TYR A 190 -16.07 11.72 -1.41
N ALA A 191 -16.50 11.40 -0.17
CA ALA A 191 -16.41 12.30 1.00
C ALA A 191 -16.45 11.65 2.43
N TYR A 192 -15.42 11.90 3.28
CA TYR A 192 -15.31 12.29 4.75
C TYR A 192 -16.28 11.71 5.84
N MET A 193 -16.05 11.57 7.18
CA MET A 193 -15.10 11.95 8.30
C MET A 193 -15.05 10.75 9.36
N GLU A 194 -14.67 10.68 10.67
CA GLU A 194 -13.90 11.26 11.85
C GLU A 194 -14.10 10.24 13.07
N ASN A 195 -13.49 10.14 14.31
CA ASN A 195 -12.29 10.62 15.07
C ASN A 195 -12.21 10.03 16.56
N SER A 196 -11.00 9.87 17.18
CA SER A 196 -10.67 9.94 18.65
C SER A 196 -10.84 8.72 19.63
N SER A 197 -10.18 8.54 20.82
CA SER A 197 -9.03 9.10 21.63
C SER A 197 -8.56 7.99 22.66
N SER A 198 -7.32 7.66 23.16
CA SER A 198 -5.89 8.07 22.95
C SER A 198 -4.78 7.23 23.74
N GLY A 199 -3.97 6.30 23.14
CA GLY A 199 -2.57 5.86 23.54
C GLY A 199 -2.24 4.68 24.54
N ASN A 200 -1.01 4.08 24.72
CA ASN A 200 0.27 3.95 23.93
C ASN A 200 1.43 3.04 24.57
N SER A 201 2.43 2.45 23.83
CA SER A 201 3.81 1.89 24.19
C SER A 201 4.67 1.19 23.04
N ALA A 202 5.97 0.80 23.15
CA ALA A 202 6.99 0.45 22.07
C ALA A 202 6.79 -0.69 20.98
N SER A 203 7.66 -0.80 19.93
CA SER A 203 7.44 -1.42 18.57
C SER A 203 8.67 -2.02 17.80
N GLY A 204 8.47 -2.75 16.68
CA GLY A 204 9.50 -3.27 15.73
C GLY A 204 9.67 -2.48 14.41
N LEU A 205 10.51 -2.97 13.45
CA LEU A 205 10.94 -2.19 12.26
C LEU A 205 10.32 -2.67 10.93
N ASN A 206 9.59 -1.79 10.25
CA ASN A 206 9.02 -2.04 8.91
C ASN A 206 9.88 -1.41 7.80
N GLY A 207 9.86 -2.01 6.60
CA GLY A 207 10.36 -1.40 5.37
C GLY A 207 9.51 -0.20 4.92
N SER A 208 10.10 0.64 4.06
CA SER A 208 9.51 1.91 3.62
C SER A 208 8.24 1.78 2.78
N MET A 209 7.93 0.60 2.24
CA MET A 209 6.69 0.32 1.52
C MET A 209 5.49 0.06 2.45
N SER A 210 5.67 0.02 3.78
CA SER A 210 4.60 -0.38 4.70
C SER A 210 3.50 0.67 4.88
N ARG A 211 2.24 0.22 4.91
CA ARG A 211 1.04 0.99 5.31
C ARG A 211 0.65 0.76 6.77
N PHE A 212 1.49 0.09 7.56
CA PHE A 212 1.28 -0.19 8.98
C PHE A 212 2.32 0.58 9.81
N GLY A 213 1.88 1.63 10.51
CA GLY A 213 2.70 2.40 11.44
C GLY A 213 2.40 2.05 12.90
N LEU A 214 3.43 2.06 13.77
CA LEU A 214 3.29 1.81 15.21
C LEU A 214 3.84 2.99 16.03
N TYR A 215 3.19 4.15 15.98
CA TYR A 215 3.49 5.23 16.94
C TYR A 215 3.07 4.80 18.34
N GLN A 216 4.08 4.50 19.16
CA GLN A 216 3.95 3.89 20.48
C GLN A 216 2.75 2.91 20.54
N GLY A 217 2.75 1.85 19.72
CA GLY A 217 1.91 0.67 20.00
C GLY A 217 0.40 0.85 19.92
N TYR A 218 -0.04 1.95 19.33
CA TYR A 218 -1.28 1.95 18.57
C TYR A 218 -0.88 1.60 17.14
N LEU A 219 -1.59 0.65 16.53
CA LEU A 219 -1.37 0.27 15.14
C LEU A 219 -2.25 1.15 14.26
N TYR A 220 -1.60 1.94 13.41
CA TYR A 220 -2.22 2.77 12.41
C TYR A 220 -2.07 2.05 11.08
N THR A 221 -3.18 1.60 10.51
CA THR A 221 -3.20 0.96 9.19
C THR A 221 -3.89 1.91 8.22
N VAL A 222 -3.28 2.19 7.07
CA VAL A 222 -3.95 2.95 6.02
C VAL A 222 -4.31 2.05 4.84
N ILE A 223 -5.61 1.94 4.57
CA ILE A 223 -6.17 1.17 3.46
C ILE A 223 -7.26 2.01 2.82
N ASN A 224 -7.21 2.15 1.50
CA ASN A 224 -8.22 2.82 0.65
C ASN A 224 -8.70 4.17 1.24
N ASN A 225 -7.76 5.13 1.30
CA ASN A 225 -7.92 6.50 1.82
C ASN A 225 -8.27 6.63 3.32
N SER A 226 -8.30 5.52 4.06
CA SER A 226 -8.83 5.46 5.42
C SER A 226 -7.77 4.97 6.41
N MET A 227 -7.49 5.76 7.44
CA MET A 227 -6.67 5.36 8.58
C MET A 227 -7.57 4.67 9.62
N SER A 228 -7.35 3.38 9.85
CA SER A 228 -7.91 2.64 10.99
C SER A 228 -6.88 2.58 12.10
N ILE A 229 -7.31 2.67 13.37
CA ILE A 229 -6.40 2.68 14.50
C ILE A 229 -6.80 1.64 15.54
N PHE A 230 -5.85 0.80 15.95
CA PHE A 230 -6.05 -0.29 16.91
C PHE A 230 -5.20 -0.08 18.16
N ASN A 231 -5.83 -0.14 19.33
CA ASN A 231 -5.12 -0.20 20.59
C ASN A 231 -4.53 -1.61 20.79
N LEU A 232 -3.22 -1.70 21.03
CA LEU A 232 -2.50 -2.95 21.31
C LEU A 232 -2.03 -3.05 22.79
N SER A 233 -2.63 -2.30 23.73
CA SER A 233 -2.20 -2.26 25.14
C SER A 233 -2.73 -3.38 26.03
N GLY A 234 -3.61 -4.24 25.52
CA GLY A 234 -4.19 -5.39 26.23
C GLY A 234 -3.99 -6.70 25.47
N ASP A 235 -4.54 -7.79 26.01
CA ASP A 235 -4.31 -9.17 25.54
C ASP A 235 -4.70 -9.44 24.07
N LYS A 236 -5.47 -8.52 23.46
CA LYS A 236 -5.84 -8.54 22.03
C LYS A 236 -5.99 -7.12 21.48
N PRO A 237 -5.80 -6.92 20.15
CA PRO A 237 -6.18 -5.68 19.48
C PRO A 237 -7.66 -5.32 19.68
N VAL A 238 -7.92 -4.02 19.75
CA VAL A 238 -9.28 -3.46 19.69
C VAL A 238 -9.27 -2.28 18.73
N LYS A 239 -10.21 -2.23 17.76
CA LYS A 239 -10.44 -1.03 16.93
C LYS A 239 -10.87 0.10 17.87
N ALA A 240 -10.05 1.14 17.96
CA ALA A 240 -10.07 2.04 19.12
C ALA A 240 -10.49 3.49 18.79
N ALA A 241 -10.60 3.83 17.51
CA ALA A 241 -11.37 4.95 16.99
C ALA A 241 -12.08 4.52 15.69
N ASP A 242 -13.03 5.35 15.24
CA ASP A 242 -13.61 5.25 13.92
C ASP A 242 -12.58 5.56 12.82
N ASN A 243 -12.86 5.13 11.58
CA ASN A 243 -11.94 5.28 10.45
C ASN A 243 -11.79 6.76 10.08
N ILE A 244 -10.56 7.28 10.13
CA ILE A 244 -10.27 8.66 9.73
C ILE A 244 -10.01 8.68 8.23
N TYR A 245 -10.89 9.32 7.45
CA TYR A 245 -10.62 9.58 6.04
C TYR A 245 -9.51 10.63 5.90
N ILE A 246 -8.38 10.22 5.32
CA ILE A 246 -7.21 11.08 5.10
C ILE A 246 -6.94 11.39 3.62
N GLY A 247 -7.59 10.66 2.70
CA GLY A 247 -7.49 10.89 1.26
C GLY A 247 -6.12 10.50 0.66
N GLY A 248 -5.80 11.11 -0.48
CA GLY A 248 -4.52 11.01 -1.17
C GLY A 248 -4.20 9.67 -1.87
N ASN A 249 -4.84 8.57 -1.47
CA ASN A 249 -4.42 7.19 -1.72
C ASN A 249 -3.02 6.90 -1.16
N VAL A 250 -2.84 7.13 0.15
CA VAL A 250 -1.62 6.82 0.89
C VAL A 250 -1.13 5.39 0.65
N GLU A 251 0.15 5.28 0.28
CA GLU A 251 0.81 4.01 -0.08
C GLU A 251 1.84 3.57 0.96
N THR A 252 2.36 4.51 1.76
CA THR A 252 3.41 4.30 2.76
C THR A 252 3.15 5.10 4.04
N ILE A 253 3.64 4.62 5.19
CA ILE A 253 3.60 5.32 6.48
C ILE A 253 4.97 5.20 7.17
N PHE A 254 5.58 6.33 7.50
CA PHE A 254 6.77 6.43 8.33
C PHE A 254 6.48 7.18 9.63
N SER A 255 6.94 6.64 10.76
CA SER A 255 6.76 7.26 12.09
C SER A 255 8.03 8.01 12.50
N TYR A 256 7.93 9.32 12.76
CA TYR A 256 9.06 10.11 13.24
C TYR A 256 8.64 11.18 14.26
N LYS A 257 9.24 11.12 15.45
CA LYS A 257 8.81 11.86 16.66
C LYS A 257 7.30 11.64 16.90
N ASP A 258 6.54 12.69 17.19
CA ASP A 258 5.09 12.64 17.43
C ASP A 258 4.25 12.74 16.13
N ASN A 259 4.79 12.28 14.98
CA ASN A 259 4.12 12.42 13.67
C ASN A 259 4.20 11.15 12.81
N LEU A 260 3.18 10.97 11.98
CA LEU A 260 3.18 10.07 10.82
C LEU A 260 3.37 10.91 9.55
N PHE A 261 4.34 10.49 8.74
CA PHE A 261 4.61 10.98 7.39
C PHE A 261 4.10 9.92 6.42
N MET A 262 3.30 10.32 5.43
CA MET A 262 2.61 9.36 4.56
C MET A 262 2.74 9.79 3.09
N GLY A 263 3.36 8.96 2.25
CA GLY A 263 3.50 9.21 0.82
C GLY A 263 2.21 8.87 0.05
N THR A 264 1.93 9.62 -1.01
CA THR A 264 0.70 9.51 -1.81
C THR A 264 0.97 9.83 -3.28
N PRO A 265 0.12 9.33 -4.22
CA PRO A 265 -0.08 9.81 -5.60
C PRO A 265 0.10 11.30 -5.91
N THR A 266 0.06 12.20 -4.92
CA THR A 266 0.11 13.66 -5.12
C THR A 266 1.11 14.40 -4.24
N GLY A 267 1.84 13.72 -3.35
CA GLY A 267 2.67 14.36 -2.33
C GLY A 267 2.74 13.63 -1.00
N MET A 268 3.39 14.26 -0.02
CA MET A 268 3.51 13.79 1.35
C MET A 268 2.47 14.45 2.26
N LEU A 269 1.70 13.66 3.01
CA LEU A 269 0.84 14.11 4.11
C LEU A 269 1.58 14.00 5.46
N ILE A 270 1.37 14.96 6.37
CA ILE A 270 1.91 14.91 7.73
C ILE A 270 0.78 15.06 8.75
N TYR A 271 0.64 14.06 9.63
CA TYR A 271 -0.31 14.07 10.76
C TYR A 271 0.46 13.92 12.07
N SER A 272 0.12 14.72 13.09
CA SER A 272 0.64 14.50 14.44
C SER A 272 -0.22 13.48 15.16
N VAL A 273 0.42 12.47 15.74
CA VAL A 273 -0.21 11.37 16.51
C VAL A 273 -0.03 11.56 18.02
N LYS A 274 0.27 12.80 18.45
CA LYS A 274 0.48 13.16 19.86
C LYS A 274 -0.74 12.88 20.75
N ASP A 275 -1.94 12.99 20.19
CA ASP A 275 -3.10 12.21 20.65
C ASP A 275 -3.19 10.98 19.74
N PRO A 276 -2.93 9.76 20.26
CA PRO A 276 -2.79 8.56 19.42
C PRO A 276 -4.08 8.02 18.80
N LEU A 277 -5.20 8.72 18.97
CA LEU A 277 -6.47 8.40 18.31
C LEU A 277 -7.19 9.66 17.78
N LYS A 278 -6.74 10.88 18.12
CA LYS A 278 -6.97 12.11 17.36
C LYS A 278 -5.73 12.53 16.53
N PRO A 279 -5.30 11.79 15.49
CA PRO A 279 -4.36 12.30 14.49
C PRO A 279 -4.76 13.69 13.98
N ASP A 280 -3.92 14.69 14.27
CA ASP A 280 -4.13 16.09 13.89
C ASP A 280 -3.39 16.37 12.57
N TYR A 281 -4.09 16.79 11.52
CA TYR A 281 -3.47 17.14 10.24
C TYR A 281 -2.55 18.36 10.39
N GLN A 282 -1.25 18.20 10.18
CA GLN A 282 -0.27 19.28 10.30
C GLN A 282 -0.11 20.05 8.99
N SER A 283 0.09 19.33 7.89
CA SER A 283 0.25 19.90 6.53
C SER A 283 0.30 18.81 5.46
N SER A 284 0.39 19.23 4.21
CA SER A 284 0.80 18.41 3.06
C SER A 284 1.84 19.15 2.24
N LEU A 285 2.81 18.42 1.69
CA LEU A 285 3.69 18.91 0.63
C LEU A 285 3.27 18.24 -0.68
N GLN A 286 2.60 18.99 -1.55
CA GLN A 286 2.32 18.54 -2.91
C GLN A 286 3.56 18.64 -3.79
N HIS A 287 3.72 17.67 -4.69
CA HIS A 287 4.73 17.68 -5.74
C HIS A 287 4.16 17.15 -7.06
N VAL A 288 5.02 16.83 -8.04
CA VAL A 288 4.61 16.06 -9.23
C VAL A 288 4.05 14.72 -8.73
N TYR A 289 3.02 14.18 -9.39
CA TYR A 289 2.39 12.91 -9.00
C TYR A 289 3.46 11.84 -8.73
N GLY A 290 3.34 11.14 -7.60
CA GLY A 290 4.41 10.35 -6.96
C GLY A 290 3.84 9.11 -6.25
N CYS A 291 4.59 8.01 -6.13
CA CYS A 291 4.09 6.73 -5.58
C CYS A 291 5.07 6.35 -4.46
N ASP A 292 5.09 7.18 -3.41
CA ASP A 292 6.36 7.48 -2.74
C ASP A 292 6.54 6.77 -1.39
N PRO A 293 7.60 5.98 -1.24
CA PRO A 293 8.26 5.78 0.04
C PRO A 293 8.74 7.10 0.64
N VAL A 294 8.54 7.24 1.95
CA VAL A 294 9.09 8.33 2.76
C VAL A 294 9.88 7.76 3.92
N VAL A 295 11.08 8.29 4.18
CA VAL A 295 11.83 8.07 5.41
C VAL A 295 12.30 9.40 5.99
N VAL A 296 12.40 9.50 7.32
CA VAL A 296 12.72 10.76 8.00
C VAL A 296 13.79 10.55 9.06
N GLU A 297 14.88 11.31 8.95
CA GLU A 297 15.94 11.37 9.97
C GLU A 297 16.40 12.82 10.14
N ASN A 298 16.75 13.23 11.36
CA ASN A 298 17.33 14.55 11.65
C ASN A 298 16.53 15.75 11.05
N ASP A 299 15.20 15.67 11.11
CA ASP A 299 14.25 16.65 10.53
C ASP A 299 14.35 16.85 9.00
N LEU A 300 14.94 15.89 8.29
CA LEU A 300 14.95 15.77 6.84
C LEU A 300 14.10 14.56 6.42
N ALA A 301 13.09 14.80 5.59
CA ALA A 301 12.33 13.75 4.91
C ALA A 301 12.87 13.52 3.50
N TYR A 302 13.03 12.25 3.13
CA TYR A 302 13.47 11.78 1.82
C TYR A 302 12.28 11.06 1.16
N VAL A 303 11.95 11.43 -0.08
CA VAL A 303 10.72 10.99 -0.76
C VAL A 303 11.02 10.61 -2.21
N THR A 304 10.59 9.42 -2.66
CA THR A 304 10.96 8.84 -3.97
C THR A 304 9.81 8.77 -4.98
N ILE A 305 9.88 9.64 -5.99
CA ILE A 305 8.91 9.78 -7.08
C ILE A 305 9.28 8.82 -8.22
N HIS A 306 8.39 7.89 -8.57
CA HIS A 306 8.66 6.78 -9.50
C HIS A 306 7.67 6.70 -10.68
N SER A 307 8.12 6.98 -11.89
CA SER A 307 7.32 6.78 -13.12
C SER A 307 7.02 5.31 -13.45
N GLY A 308 5.98 5.08 -14.27
CA GLY A 308 5.66 3.75 -14.81
C GLY A 308 4.70 2.90 -13.98
N ASN A 309 4.00 3.50 -13.03
CA ASN A 309 3.00 2.87 -12.17
C ASN A 309 1.62 3.58 -12.26
N MET A 310 0.65 3.14 -11.46
CA MET A 310 -0.72 3.66 -11.47
C MET A 310 -0.86 5.15 -11.09
N CYS A 311 0.15 5.76 -10.46
CA CYS A 311 0.16 7.19 -10.18
C CYS A 311 0.20 8.08 -11.45
N GLY A 312 0.35 7.51 -12.65
CA GLY A 312 0.20 8.23 -13.93
C GLY A 312 1.35 9.20 -14.28
N GLN A 313 2.50 8.99 -13.66
CA GLN A 313 3.64 9.90 -13.62
C GLN A 313 4.77 9.52 -14.60
N ASN A 314 5.49 10.55 -15.08
CA ASN A 314 6.56 10.46 -16.08
C ASN A 314 7.94 10.97 -15.56
N ALA A 315 8.07 11.18 -14.25
CA ALA A 315 9.31 11.62 -13.61
C ALA A 315 9.90 10.50 -12.74
N ASN A 316 11.23 10.50 -12.57
CA ASN A 316 11.93 9.65 -11.61
C ASN A 316 12.83 10.57 -10.78
N GLU A 317 12.49 10.81 -9.51
CA GLU A 317 13.14 11.81 -8.68
C GLU A 317 13.27 11.39 -7.20
N LEU A 318 14.27 11.93 -6.52
CA LEU A 318 14.41 11.92 -5.06
C LEU A 318 14.29 13.35 -4.54
N PHE A 319 13.24 13.61 -3.76
CA PHE A 319 13.01 14.88 -3.08
C PHE A 319 13.63 14.84 -1.68
N ILE A 320 14.24 15.94 -1.25
CA ILE A 320 14.68 16.13 0.15
C ILE A 320 13.98 17.37 0.72
N VAL A 321 13.35 17.20 1.88
CA VAL A 321 12.41 18.14 2.47
C VAL A 321 12.81 18.44 3.92
N ASP A 322 12.95 19.73 4.25
CA ASP A 322 13.02 20.20 5.63
C ASP A 322 11.63 20.06 6.27
N VAL A 323 11.54 19.23 7.32
CA VAL A 323 10.30 18.98 8.09
C VAL A 323 10.40 19.44 9.54
N SER A 324 11.37 20.31 9.86
CA SER A 324 11.57 20.86 11.21
C SER A 324 10.37 21.71 11.70
N ASP A 325 9.66 22.38 10.78
CA ASP A 325 8.27 22.85 10.97
C ASP A 325 7.32 21.93 10.19
N VAL A 326 6.76 20.92 10.86
CA VAL A 326 5.78 19.98 10.27
C VAL A 326 4.50 20.63 9.76
N LYS A 327 4.26 21.91 10.05
CA LYS A 327 3.15 22.70 9.49
C LYS A 327 3.54 23.48 8.24
N LYS A 328 4.84 23.55 7.91
CA LYS A 328 5.40 24.22 6.73
C LYS A 328 6.60 23.44 6.14
N PRO A 329 6.42 22.16 5.77
CA PRO A 329 7.48 21.36 5.15
C PRO A 329 7.97 22.06 3.88
N LYS A 330 9.29 22.08 3.69
CA LYS A 330 9.94 22.85 2.63
C LYS A 330 10.91 21.98 1.85
N GLN A 331 10.60 21.75 0.57
CA GLN A 331 11.54 21.13 -0.35
C GLN A 331 12.86 21.94 -0.41
N ILE A 332 13.98 21.24 -0.20
CA ILE A 332 15.33 21.80 -0.28
C ILE A 332 15.90 21.63 -1.70
N VAL A 333 15.66 20.45 -2.29
CA VAL A 333 16.21 20.03 -3.59
C VAL A 333 15.35 18.90 -4.19
N SER A 334 15.50 18.67 -5.49
CA SER A 334 15.17 17.41 -6.17
C SER A 334 16.40 16.90 -6.92
N TYR A 335 16.54 15.58 -7.01
CA TYR A 335 17.53 14.91 -7.86
C TYR A 335 16.86 13.91 -8.80
N THR A 336 17.17 13.96 -10.09
CA THR A 336 16.73 12.95 -11.06
C THR A 336 17.35 11.58 -10.75
N MET A 337 16.51 10.55 -10.79
CA MET A 337 16.83 9.15 -10.54
C MET A 337 16.47 8.27 -11.76
N ALA A 338 16.79 6.98 -11.71
CA ALA A 338 16.59 6.08 -12.85
C ALA A 338 15.23 5.37 -12.84
N SER A 339 14.80 4.89 -11.67
CA SER A 339 13.59 4.12 -11.36
C SER A 339 13.50 3.96 -9.82
N PRO A 340 13.41 5.06 -9.05
CA PRO A 340 13.59 5.02 -7.60
C PRO A 340 12.41 4.32 -6.93
N LYS A 341 12.66 3.55 -5.88
CA LYS A 341 11.65 2.79 -5.13
C LYS A 341 11.89 2.99 -3.63
N GLY A 342 12.01 1.90 -2.86
CA GLY A 342 12.18 1.95 -1.41
C GLY A 342 13.41 2.72 -0.93
N LEU A 343 13.28 3.23 0.30
CA LEU A 343 14.24 4.07 0.99
C LEU A 343 14.57 3.50 2.36
N GLY A 344 15.81 3.69 2.80
CA GLY A 344 16.24 3.38 4.16
C GLY A 344 17.23 4.43 4.62
N ILE A 345 17.21 4.79 5.90
CA ILE A 345 18.20 5.71 6.46
C ILE A 345 18.65 5.22 7.84
N ASP A 346 19.96 5.23 8.07
CA ASP A 346 20.57 4.88 9.35
C ASP A 346 21.82 5.75 9.59
N ASN A 347 21.78 6.56 10.65
CA ASN A 347 22.87 7.39 11.14
C ASN A 347 23.53 8.27 10.05
N GLY A 348 22.72 8.97 9.25
CA GLY A 348 23.19 9.80 8.14
C GLY A 348 23.66 9.05 6.89
N THR A 349 23.36 7.75 6.79
CA THR A 349 23.57 6.93 5.59
C THR A 349 22.22 6.63 4.93
N LEU A 350 22.00 7.16 3.72
CA LEU A 350 20.78 6.94 2.94
C LEU A 350 20.99 5.81 1.94
N PHE A 351 20.08 4.83 1.98
CA PHE A 351 19.99 3.69 1.07
C PHE A 351 18.77 3.88 0.17
N LEU A 352 18.95 3.68 -1.14
CA LEU A 352 17.93 3.91 -2.16
C LEU A 352 17.90 2.74 -3.14
N CYS A 353 16.74 2.11 -3.30
CA CYS A 353 16.45 1.28 -4.47
C CYS A 353 16.26 2.20 -5.69
N ASP A 354 17.02 1.97 -6.76
CA ASP A 354 16.94 2.72 -8.03
C ASP A 354 17.30 1.78 -9.20
N ASP A 355 18.28 2.10 -10.07
CA ASP A 355 18.89 1.11 -10.96
C ASP A 355 19.85 0.16 -10.19
N GLY A 356 19.27 -0.61 -9.26
CA GLY A 356 19.96 -1.40 -8.24
C GLY A 356 19.85 -0.77 -6.84
N LEU A 357 20.95 -0.82 -6.08
CA LEU A 357 21.09 -0.16 -4.78
C LEU A 357 22.09 0.99 -4.87
N LYS A 358 21.66 2.21 -4.53
CA LYS A 358 22.53 3.36 -4.33
C LYS A 358 22.64 3.67 -2.84
N VAL A 359 23.83 4.06 -2.40
CA VAL A 359 24.09 4.47 -1.01
C VAL A 359 24.77 5.83 -1.00
N TYR A 360 24.29 6.73 -0.16
CA TYR A 360 24.75 8.11 -0.04
C TYR A 360 25.01 8.47 1.42
N LYS A 361 25.95 9.39 1.66
CA LYS A 361 26.01 10.13 2.92
C LYS A 361 25.07 11.35 2.82
N SER A 362 24.16 11.50 3.78
CA SER A 362 23.07 12.49 3.71
C SER A 362 23.34 13.79 4.49
N ASP A 363 24.61 14.09 4.77
CA ASP A 363 25.06 15.21 5.62
C ASP A 363 24.89 16.61 5.02
N ASP A 364 24.78 16.72 3.70
CA ASP A 364 24.41 17.94 3.00
C ASP A 364 23.39 17.61 1.90
N PRO A 365 22.09 17.97 2.09
CA PRO A 365 21.05 17.75 1.11
C PRO A 365 21.38 18.27 -0.30
N GLN A 366 22.13 19.36 -0.44
CA GLN A 366 22.49 19.93 -1.74
C GLN A 366 23.68 19.23 -2.41
N LYS A 367 24.35 18.29 -1.72
CA LYS A 367 25.50 17.54 -2.23
C LYS A 367 25.31 16.02 -2.24
N LEU A 368 24.10 15.51 -2.01
CA LEU A 368 23.82 14.07 -1.89
C LEU A 368 24.46 13.25 -3.04
N ILE A 369 24.25 13.67 -4.30
CA ILE A 369 24.77 12.96 -5.48
C ILE A 369 26.31 12.93 -5.54
N SER A 370 27.00 13.98 -5.09
CA SER A 370 28.46 13.98 -4.94
C SER A 370 28.96 13.20 -3.72
N ASN A 371 28.07 12.89 -2.77
CA ASN A 371 28.34 12.14 -1.56
C ASN A 371 27.91 10.65 -1.69
N GLN A 372 27.84 10.12 -2.92
CA GLN A 372 27.56 8.72 -3.18
C GLN A 372 28.71 7.81 -2.70
N LEU A 373 28.38 6.88 -1.82
CA LEU A 373 29.29 5.91 -1.21
C LEU A 373 29.40 4.64 -2.06
N ALA A 374 28.27 4.14 -2.57
CA ALA A 374 28.21 2.91 -3.36
C ALA A 374 27.08 2.93 -4.40
N HIS A 375 27.24 2.13 -5.46
CA HIS A 375 26.17 1.77 -6.40
C HIS A 375 26.34 0.31 -6.82
N HIS A 376 25.54 -0.58 -6.25
CA HIS A 376 25.45 -1.97 -6.67
C HIS A 376 24.36 -2.09 -7.74
N LYS A 377 24.68 -2.71 -8.88
CA LYS A 377 23.77 -2.85 -10.03
C LYS A 377 23.47 -4.32 -10.31
N GLY A 378 22.43 -4.57 -11.11
CA GLY A 378 22.11 -5.90 -11.65
C GLY A 378 20.90 -6.59 -11.02
N MET A 379 20.20 -5.91 -10.11
CA MET A 379 18.93 -6.32 -9.49
C MET A 379 17.94 -5.16 -9.55
N SER A 380 16.63 -5.43 -9.45
CA SER A 380 15.61 -4.40 -9.28
C SER A 380 15.14 -4.39 -7.82
N GLY A 381 15.78 -3.56 -7.00
CA GLY A 381 15.38 -3.36 -5.60
C GLY A 381 13.94 -2.83 -5.49
N TYR A 382 13.24 -3.19 -4.42
CA TYR A 382 11.87 -2.78 -4.13
C TYR A 382 11.78 -2.06 -2.78
N ASP A 383 12.30 -2.66 -1.71
CA ASP A 383 12.32 -2.06 -0.36
C ASP A 383 13.61 -2.42 0.41
N VAL A 384 13.93 -1.64 1.43
CA VAL A 384 15.15 -1.78 2.25
C VAL A 384 14.88 -1.57 3.74
N ILE A 385 15.58 -2.34 4.57
CA ILE A 385 15.73 -2.09 6.02
C ILE A 385 17.23 -2.06 6.35
N PRO A 386 17.82 -0.90 6.70
CA PRO A 386 19.13 -0.85 7.35
C PRO A 386 18.97 -1.13 8.86
N TYR A 387 19.76 -2.06 9.38
CA TYR A 387 19.82 -2.32 10.83
C TYR A 387 21.18 -2.87 11.25
N GLY A 388 21.81 -2.24 12.24
CA GLY A 388 22.99 -2.80 12.92
C GLY A 388 24.17 -3.11 11.99
N ASN A 389 24.42 -2.24 11.00
CA ASN A 389 25.41 -2.42 9.92
C ASN A 389 25.08 -3.49 8.87
N THR A 390 23.87 -4.08 8.90
CA THR A 390 23.35 -4.98 7.87
C THR A 390 22.19 -4.31 7.13
N LEU A 391 22.33 -4.12 5.82
CA LEU A 391 21.23 -3.70 4.96
C LEU A 391 20.54 -4.94 4.40
N MET A 392 19.23 -5.02 4.58
CA MET A 392 18.36 -6.05 4.05
C MET A 392 17.53 -5.42 2.92
N MET A 393 17.82 -5.77 1.66
CA MET A 393 17.11 -5.27 0.48
C MET A 393 16.28 -6.39 -0.14
N ILE A 394 14.96 -6.18 -0.27
CA ILE A 394 14.10 -7.04 -1.07
C ILE A 394 14.08 -6.52 -2.52
N ALA A 395 14.27 -7.41 -3.49
CA ALA A 395 14.26 -7.14 -4.92
C ALA A 395 13.30 -8.09 -5.64
N GLU A 396 13.10 -7.90 -6.95
CA GLU A 396 12.29 -8.82 -7.79
C GLU A 396 12.79 -10.28 -7.72
N ASP A 397 14.11 -10.45 -7.65
CA ASP A 397 14.86 -11.69 -7.82
C ASP A 397 15.53 -12.23 -6.54
N GLY A 398 15.43 -11.51 -5.42
CA GLY A 398 15.98 -11.98 -4.15
C GLY A 398 15.90 -11.02 -2.96
N LEU A 399 16.11 -11.57 -1.77
CA LEU A 399 16.56 -10.83 -0.60
C LEU A 399 18.10 -10.71 -0.67
N TYR A 400 18.58 -9.53 -1.05
CA TYR A 400 19.98 -9.17 -1.06
C TYR A 400 20.39 -8.60 0.30
N GLN A 401 21.58 -8.95 0.77
CA GLN A 401 22.11 -8.40 2.02
C GLN A 401 23.49 -7.79 1.84
N TYR A 402 23.73 -6.66 2.50
CA TYR A 402 24.99 -5.92 2.44
C TYR A 402 25.49 -5.60 3.86
N ASP A 403 26.79 -5.73 4.04
CA ASP A 403 27.54 -5.19 5.19
C ASP A 403 27.92 -3.74 4.87
N TYR A 404 27.50 -2.80 5.72
CA TYR A 404 27.84 -1.37 5.66
C TYR A 404 28.64 -0.88 6.87
N SER A 405 29.23 -1.79 7.66
CA SER A 405 30.06 -1.43 8.83
C SER A 405 31.31 -0.61 8.48
N ASP A 406 31.77 -0.71 7.23
CA ASP A 406 32.70 0.21 6.61
C ASP A 406 32.03 0.89 5.40
N LEU A 407 31.69 2.17 5.55
CA LEU A 407 31.08 2.98 4.50
C LEU A 407 32.02 3.27 3.30
N GLN A 408 33.30 2.90 3.36
CA GLN A 408 34.22 2.92 2.21
C GLN A 408 34.28 1.56 1.48
N ASN A 409 33.67 0.52 2.03
CA ASN A 409 33.74 -0.86 1.53
C ASN A 409 32.41 -1.61 1.71
N ILE A 410 31.30 -0.93 1.38
CA ILE A 410 29.96 -1.52 1.40
C ILE A 410 29.93 -2.71 0.43
N ARG A 411 29.54 -3.89 0.93
CA ARG A 411 29.74 -5.16 0.22
C ARG A 411 28.56 -6.12 0.42
N GLN A 412 28.20 -6.84 -0.63
CA GLN A 412 27.19 -7.89 -0.56
C GLN A 412 27.70 -9.07 0.29
N ILE A 413 26.85 -9.62 1.15
CA ILE A 413 27.16 -10.73 2.06
C ILE A 413 26.30 -11.98 1.84
N SER A 414 25.07 -11.84 1.32
CA SER A 414 24.25 -12.96 0.86
C SER A 414 23.26 -12.52 -0.23
N VAL A 415 22.72 -13.51 -0.96
CA VAL A 415 21.42 -13.41 -1.62
C VAL A 415 20.62 -14.65 -1.24
N LEU A 416 19.34 -14.48 -0.93
CA LEU A 416 18.34 -15.55 -0.86
C LEU A 416 17.39 -15.30 -2.04
N ASN A 417 17.44 -16.17 -3.05
CA ASN A 417 16.74 -15.96 -4.32
C ASN A 417 15.21 -15.99 -4.15
N ILE A 418 14.50 -15.25 -5.02
CA ILE A 418 13.04 -15.19 -5.11
C ILE A 418 12.66 -15.39 -6.58
N GLY A 419 11.56 -16.09 -6.86
CA GLY A 419 11.15 -16.45 -8.22
C GLY A 419 11.77 -17.77 -8.72
N LYS A 420 11.76 -17.99 -10.04
CA LYS A 420 12.15 -19.25 -10.72
C LYS A 420 13.06 -19.01 -11.91
#